data_AF-A0A2M6Z2M4-F1
#
_entry.id   AF-A0A2M6Z2M4-F1
#
_cell.length_a   1.000
_cell.length_b   1.000
_cell.length_c   1.000
_cell.angle_alpha   90.00
_cell.angle_beta   90.00
_cell.angle_gamma   90.00
#
_symmetry.space_group_name_H-M   'P 1'
#
loop_
_entity.id
_entity.type
_entity.pdbx_description
1 polymer ?
#
loop_
_entity_poly.entity_id
_entity_poly.type
_entity_poly.pdbx_seq_one_letter_code
_entity_poly.pdbx_strand_id
1 'polypeptide(L)'
;DNSEREAKIKTESAKLWRCYQRYHFHANGIAGLSLAILTLMSFIQAPHLLRFCVQYSVAVGGFLYPFVWLLIAIYGPEIGRTEAHDTFAIFGYMGGVFFVGILGFIFAALKYPWNLEIRSQKNSTFR
;
A
#
# COMPACT_ATOMS: atom_id res chain seq x y z
N ASP A 1 -18.12 4.62 39.20
CA ASP A 1 -17.89 3.17 39.08
C ASP A 1 -16.51 2.94 38.47
N ASN A 2 -15.62 2.24 39.17
CA ASN A 2 -14.26 1.97 38.70
C ASN A 2 -14.24 0.80 37.68
N SER A 3 -15.22 -0.10 37.77
CA SER A 3 -15.32 -1.30 36.94
C SER A 3 -15.73 -0.99 35.50
N GLU A 4 -16.66 -0.05 35.31
CA GLU A 4 -17.06 0.44 33.98
C GLU A 4 -15.90 1.14 33.26
N ARG A 5 -15.07 1.89 34.00
CA ARG A 5 -13.89 2.58 33.47
C ARG A 5 -12.82 1.58 33.02
N GLU A 6 -12.54 0.56 33.82
CA GLU A 6 -11.59 -0.52 33.48
C GLU A 6 -12.05 -1.33 32.26
N ALA A 7 -13.36 -1.66 32.19
CA ALA A 7 -13.94 -2.35 31.04
C ALA A 7 -13.81 -1.55 29.74
N LYS A 8 -13.99 -0.23 29.81
CA LYS A 8 -13.82 0.69 28.67
C LYS A 8 -12.37 0.75 28.19
N ILE A 9 -11.41 0.88 29.12
CA ILE A 9 -9.97 0.87 28.79
C ILE A 9 -9.58 -0.43 28.11
N LYS A 10 -9.99 -1.58 28.68
CA LYS A 10 -9.69 -2.90 28.10
C LYS A 10 -10.26 -3.07 26.69
N THR A 11 -11.48 -2.55 26.46
CA THR A 11 -12.15 -2.60 25.15
C THR A 11 -11.45 -1.73 24.12
N GLU A 12 -11.05 -0.50 24.47
CA GLU A 12 -10.31 0.38 23.57
C GLU A 12 -8.91 -0.18 23.26
N SER A 13 -8.19 -0.70 24.26
CA SER A 13 -6.91 -1.38 24.04
C SER A 13 -7.03 -2.57 23.09
N ALA A 14 -8.09 -3.38 23.20
CA ALA A 14 -8.34 -4.48 22.28
C ALA A 14 -8.65 -4.00 20.85
N LYS A 15 -9.33 -2.86 20.69
CA LYS A 15 -9.58 -2.25 19.37
C LYS A 15 -8.29 -1.71 18.76
N LEU A 16 -7.43 -1.06 19.54
CA LEU A 16 -6.14 -0.52 19.09
C LEU A 16 -5.16 -1.64 18.71
N TRP A 17 -5.16 -2.75 19.45
CA TRP A 17 -4.41 -3.95 19.07
C TRP A 17 -4.79 -4.46 17.68
N ARG A 18 -6.09 -4.47 17.35
CA ARG A 18 -6.53 -4.84 15.99
C ARG A 18 -6.00 -3.87 14.93
N CYS A 19 -5.80 -2.58 15.25
CA CYS A 19 -5.19 -1.62 14.32
C CYS A 19 -3.71 -1.95 14.07
N TYR A 20 -2.94 -2.34 15.09
CA TYR A 20 -1.58 -2.86 14.90
C TYR A 20 -1.55 -4.12 14.02
N GLN A 21 -2.47 -5.06 14.25
CA GLN A 21 -2.58 -6.26 13.42
C GLN A 21 -2.90 -5.89 11.96
N ARG A 22 -3.85 -4.96 11.73
CA ARG A 22 -4.18 -4.47 10.40
C ARG A 22 -2.99 -3.82 9.71
N TYR A 23 -2.22 -3.01 10.43
CA TYR A 23 -0.99 -2.43 9.91
C TYR A 23 -0.03 -3.54 9.45
N HIS A 24 0.26 -4.51 10.33
CA HIS A 24 1.21 -5.59 10.03
C HIS A 24 0.78 -6.41 8.78
N PHE A 25 -0.48 -6.82 8.71
CA PHE A 25 -0.99 -7.59 7.58
C PHE A 25 -1.02 -6.78 6.29
N HIS A 26 -1.50 -5.53 6.31
CA HIS A 26 -1.56 -4.70 5.10
C HIS A 26 -0.17 -4.28 4.64
N ALA A 27 0.76 -3.92 5.53
CA ALA A 27 2.11 -3.56 5.17
C ALA A 27 2.82 -4.71 4.43
N ASN A 28 2.78 -5.93 4.98
CA ASN A 28 3.41 -7.09 4.35
C ASN A 28 2.72 -7.48 3.03
N GLY A 29 1.39 -7.58 3.04
CA GLY A 29 0.63 -7.97 1.85
C GLY A 29 0.77 -6.97 0.70
N ILE A 30 0.67 -5.67 1.00
CA ILE A 30 0.81 -4.61 0.00
C ILE A 30 2.24 -4.46 -0.47
N ALA A 31 3.25 -4.60 0.40
CA ALA A 31 4.65 -4.58 -0.03
C ALA A 31 4.94 -5.71 -1.03
N GLY A 32 4.49 -6.94 -0.73
CA GLY A 32 4.62 -8.08 -1.63
C GLY A 32 3.92 -7.86 -2.98
N LEU A 33 2.66 -7.41 -2.95
CA LEU A 33 1.89 -7.12 -4.16
C LEU A 33 2.50 -5.98 -4.98
N SER A 34 2.96 -4.91 -4.33
CA SER A 34 3.61 -3.77 -4.98
C SER A 34 4.87 -4.21 -5.70
N LEU A 35 5.72 -5.01 -5.05
CA LEU A 35 6.94 -5.53 -5.67
C LEU A 35 6.61 -6.42 -6.88
N ALA A 36 5.60 -7.29 -6.76
CA ALA A 36 5.15 -8.12 -7.87
C ALA A 36 4.67 -7.28 -9.06
N ILE A 37 3.79 -6.29 -8.82
CA ILE A 37 3.26 -5.41 -9.88
C ILE A 37 4.38 -4.58 -10.52
N LEU A 38 5.25 -3.94 -9.74
CA LEU A 38 6.34 -3.13 -10.27
C LEU A 38 7.30 -3.97 -11.13
N THR A 39 7.59 -5.19 -10.69
CA THR A 39 8.41 -6.15 -11.45
C THR A 39 7.72 -6.57 -12.73
N LEU A 40 6.44 -6.97 -12.68
CA LEU A 40 5.68 -7.39 -13.86
C LEU A 40 5.49 -6.24 -14.86
N MET A 41 5.28 -5.02 -14.38
CA MET A 41 5.15 -3.82 -15.21
C MET A 41 6.44 -3.51 -16.01
N SER A 42 7.60 -4.03 -15.58
CA SER A 42 8.84 -3.90 -16.35
C SER A 42 8.81 -4.67 -17.67
N PHE A 43 8.03 -5.75 -17.75
CA PHE A 43 7.88 -6.59 -18.93
C PHE A 43 6.77 -6.10 -19.88
N ILE A 44 5.86 -5.23 -19.44
CA ILE A 44 4.75 -4.77 -20.29
C ILE A 44 5.22 -3.61 -21.19
N GLN A 45 5.00 -3.73 -22.50
CA GLN A 45 5.35 -2.70 -23.49
C GLN A 45 4.27 -1.60 -23.58
N ALA A 46 3.90 -1.02 -22.44
CA ALA A 46 2.94 0.07 -22.36
C ALA A 46 3.61 1.45 -22.61
N PRO A 47 2.85 2.48 -23.02
CA PRO A 47 3.34 3.85 -23.15
C PRO A 47 3.97 4.35 -21.84
N HIS A 48 5.03 5.15 -21.96
CA HIS A 48 5.81 5.63 -20.83
C HIS A 48 4.95 6.32 -19.75
N LEU A 49 4.00 7.16 -20.16
CA LEU A 49 3.11 7.87 -19.24
C LEU A 49 2.24 6.90 -18.41
N LEU A 50 1.65 5.89 -19.04
CA LEU A 50 0.84 4.89 -18.35
C LEU A 50 1.68 4.09 -17.36
N ARG A 51 2.88 3.66 -17.77
CA ARG A 51 3.83 2.96 -16.90
C ARG A 51 4.19 3.79 -15.68
N PHE A 52 4.55 5.04 -15.90
CA PHE A 52 4.88 5.99 -14.84
C PHE A 52 3.72 6.16 -13.85
N CYS A 53 2.50 6.45 -14.33
CA CYS A 53 1.33 6.63 -13.48
C CYS A 53 1.02 5.38 -12.64
N VAL A 54 1.05 4.20 -13.25
CA VAL A 54 0.80 2.92 -12.56
C VAL A 54 1.87 2.67 -11.51
N GLN A 55 3.15 2.79 -11.87
CA GLN A 55 4.27 2.53 -10.96
C GLN A 55 4.24 3.45 -9.74
N TYR A 56 4.02 4.76 -9.94
CA TYR A 56 3.94 5.72 -8.83
C TYR A 56 2.69 5.51 -7.99
N SER A 57 1.53 5.22 -8.60
CA SER A 57 0.30 4.96 -7.84
C SER A 57 0.42 3.72 -6.96
N VAL A 58 1.05 2.66 -7.48
CA VAL A 58 1.33 1.42 -6.75
C VAL A 58 2.34 1.67 -5.63
N ALA A 59 3.48 2.32 -5.95
CA ALA A 59 4.54 2.55 -4.98
C ALA A 59 4.11 3.49 -3.84
N VAL A 60 3.62 4.68 -4.17
CA VAL A 60 3.26 5.70 -3.17
C VAL A 60 1.98 5.32 -2.45
N GLY A 61 0.94 4.91 -3.19
CA GLY A 61 -0.34 4.50 -2.60
C GLY A 61 -0.19 3.30 -1.68
N GLY A 62 0.53 2.28 -2.14
CA GLY A 62 0.76 1.05 -1.39
C GLY A 62 1.63 1.25 -0.15
N PHE A 63 2.67 2.09 -0.26
CA PHE A 63 3.53 2.41 0.88
C PHE A 63 2.80 3.19 1.97
N LEU A 64 2.02 4.21 1.60
CA LEU A 64 1.41 5.13 2.57
C LEU A 64 0.12 4.58 3.20
N TYR A 65 -0.64 3.75 2.51
CA TYR A 65 -1.93 3.27 3.02
C TYR A 65 -1.86 2.58 4.39
N PRO A 66 -0.94 1.63 4.64
CA PRO A 66 -0.87 0.95 5.94
C PRO A 66 -0.68 1.90 7.13
N PHE A 67 -0.05 3.06 6.92
CA PHE A 67 0.23 4.02 8.00
C PHE A 67 -1.02 4.55 8.69
N VAL A 68 -2.18 4.58 8.03
CA VAL A 68 -3.44 4.96 8.71
C VAL A 68 -3.70 4.06 9.91
N TRP A 69 -3.48 2.75 9.77
CA TRP A 69 -3.71 1.78 10.83
C TRP A 69 -2.67 1.90 11.95
N LEU A 70 -1.42 2.19 11.60
CA LEU A 70 -0.34 2.41 12.56
C LEU A 70 -0.60 3.67 13.40
N LEU A 71 -0.92 4.78 12.75
CA LEU A 71 -1.12 6.07 13.41
C LEU A 71 -2.37 6.06 14.29
N ILE A 72 -3.45 5.39 13.87
CA ILE A 72 -4.62 5.14 14.75
C ILE A 72 -4.21 4.34 15.98
N ALA A 73 -3.35 3.33 15.83
CA ALA A 73 -2.93 2.49 16.94
C ALA A 73 -2.01 3.21 17.95
N ILE A 74 -1.16 4.13 17.46
CA ILE A 74 -0.23 4.92 18.28
C ILE A 74 -0.94 6.08 18.98
N TYR A 75 -1.73 6.88 18.24
CA TYR A 75 -2.34 8.11 18.76
C TYR A 75 -3.76 7.90 19.31
N GLY A 76 -4.42 6.79 18.96
CA GLY A 76 -5.75 6.45 19.47
C GLY A 76 -5.89 6.45 21.01
N PRO A 77 -4.87 6.03 21.80
CA PRO A 77 -4.88 6.20 23.26
C PRO A 77 -4.93 7.66 23.74
N GLU A 78 -4.35 8.60 23.00
CA GLU A 78 -4.18 9.99 23.43
C GLU A 78 -5.38 10.85 23.04
N ILE A 79 -5.81 10.77 21.78
CA ILE A 79 -6.84 11.67 21.21
C ILE A 79 -8.17 10.98 20.94
N GLY A 80 -8.26 9.66 21.12
CA GLY A 80 -9.42 8.86 20.75
C GLY A 80 -9.27 8.20 19.39
N ARG A 81 -9.83 6.99 19.24
CA ARG A 81 -9.68 6.18 18.02
C ARG A 81 -10.33 6.82 16.79
N THR A 82 -11.49 7.43 16.96
CA THR A 82 -12.24 8.05 15.85
C THR A 82 -11.52 9.32 15.39
N GLU A 83 -11.11 10.14 16.34
CA GLU A 83 -10.38 11.39 16.13
C GLU A 83 -9.03 11.11 15.47
N ALA A 84 -8.32 10.07 15.90
CA ALA A 84 -7.09 9.63 15.24
C ALA A 84 -7.34 9.16 13.80
N HIS A 85 -8.43 8.42 13.56
CA HIS A 85 -8.79 7.98 12.21
C HIS A 85 -9.04 9.17 11.28
N ASP A 86 -9.78 10.18 11.75
CA ASP A 86 -10.11 11.35 10.94
C ASP A 86 -8.89 12.25 10.72
N THR A 87 -8.02 12.39 11.74
CA THR A 87 -6.75 13.14 11.64
C THR A 87 -5.83 12.54 10.59
N PHE A 88 -5.78 11.21 10.48
CA PHE A 88 -4.88 10.49 9.57
C PHE A 88 -5.58 9.94 8.33
N ALA A 89 -6.81 10.39 8.03
CA ALA A 89 -7.64 9.89 6.93
C ALA A 89 -6.94 10.01 5.56
N ILE A 90 -6.03 10.98 5.40
CA ILE A 90 -5.24 11.16 4.18
C ILE A 90 -4.44 9.90 3.80
N PHE A 91 -3.90 9.19 4.78
CA PHE A 91 -3.22 7.92 4.55
C PHE A 91 -4.22 6.83 4.14
N GLY A 92 -5.44 6.86 4.66
CA GLY A 92 -6.52 5.97 4.22
C GLY A 92 -6.85 6.13 2.72
N TYR A 93 -6.91 7.37 2.22
CA TYR A 93 -7.16 7.64 0.80
C TYR A 93 -6.06 7.12 -0.13
N MET A 94 -4.83 6.94 0.36
CA MET A 94 -3.74 6.33 -0.42
C MET A 94 -4.05 4.88 -0.80
N GLY A 95 -4.96 4.20 -0.08
CA GLY A 95 -5.49 2.89 -0.48
C GLY A 95 -6.28 2.96 -1.79
N GLY A 96 -6.98 4.07 -2.03
CA GLY A 96 -7.65 4.33 -3.30
C GLY A 96 -6.66 4.57 -4.43
N VAL A 97 -5.59 5.33 -4.18
CA VAL A 97 -4.49 5.54 -5.14
C VAL A 97 -3.84 4.21 -5.52
N PHE A 98 -3.56 3.36 -4.52
CA PHE A 98 -3.04 2.02 -4.73
C PHE A 98 -3.98 1.17 -5.59
N PHE A 99 -5.28 1.21 -5.30
CA PHE A 99 -6.29 0.47 -6.06
C PHE A 99 -6.38 0.93 -7.53
N VAL A 100 -6.32 2.23 -7.78
CA VAL A 100 -6.23 2.77 -9.15
C VAL A 100 -4.97 2.27 -9.85
N GLY A 101 -3.83 2.19 -9.14
CA GLY A 101 -2.60 1.59 -9.63
C GLY A 101 -2.78 0.11 -10.06
N ILE A 102 -3.47 -0.69 -9.25
CA ILE A 102 -3.79 -2.09 -9.58
C ILE A 102 -4.65 -2.16 -10.84
N LEU A 103 -5.71 -1.36 -10.94
CA LEU A 103 -6.56 -1.34 -12.13
C LEU A 103 -5.79 -0.92 -13.38
N GLY A 104 -4.92 0.08 -13.26
CA GLY A 104 -4.05 0.51 -14.35
C GLY A 104 -3.05 -0.56 -14.77
N PHE A 105 -2.50 -1.33 -13.83
CA PHE A 105 -1.68 -2.49 -14.12
C PHE A 105 -2.47 -3.58 -14.87
N ILE A 106 -3.67 -3.95 -14.39
CA ILE A 106 -4.52 -4.95 -15.04
C ILE A 106 -4.86 -4.51 -16.47
N PHE A 107 -5.26 -3.25 -16.64
CA PHE A 107 -5.52 -2.68 -17.96
C PHE A 107 -4.28 -2.78 -18.87
N ALA A 108 -3.10 -2.39 -18.37
CA ALA A 108 -1.87 -2.44 -19.15
C ALA A 108 -1.49 -3.88 -19.54
N ALA A 109 -1.62 -4.82 -18.59
CA ALA A 109 -1.33 -6.23 -18.76
C ALA A 109 -2.22 -6.90 -19.82
N LEU A 110 -3.48 -6.47 -19.93
CA LEU A 110 -4.44 -6.99 -20.91
C LEU A 110 -4.32 -6.29 -22.28
N LYS A 111 -3.97 -5.00 -22.30
CA LYS A 111 -3.99 -4.19 -23.52
C LYS A 111 -2.69 -4.25 -24.32
N TYR A 112 -1.54 -4.38 -23.65
CA TYR A 112 -0.22 -4.26 -24.27
C TYR A 112 0.53 -5.58 -24.29
N PRO A 113 1.39 -5.81 -25.30
CA PRO A 113 2.19 -7.02 -25.37
C PRO A 113 3.25 -7.07 -24.28
N TRP A 114 3.62 -8.29 -23.90
CA TRP A 114 4.66 -8.57 -22.92
C TRP A 114 5.99 -8.83 -23.62
N ASN A 115 7.03 -8.16 -23.17
CA ASN A 115 8.41 -8.39 -23.56
C ASN A 115 9.08 -9.35 -22.58
N LEU A 116 8.96 -10.65 -22.85
CA LEU A 116 9.58 -11.69 -22.03
C LEU A 116 11.01 -12.03 -22.49
N GLU A 117 11.53 -11.33 -23.50
CA GLU A 117 12.92 -11.51 -23.92
C GLU A 117 13.86 -10.95 -22.84
N ILE A 118 14.53 -11.85 -22.12
CA ILE A 118 15.66 -11.50 -21.27
C ILE A 118 16.77 -11.02 -22.20
N ARG A 119 16.92 -9.70 -22.36
CA ARG A 119 18.05 -9.11 -23.09
C ARG A 119 19.35 -9.58 -22.43
N SER A 120 19.97 -10.61 -23.01
CA SER A 120 21.35 -10.95 -22.73
C SER A 120 22.18 -9.73 -23.13
N GLN A 121 22.74 -9.03 -22.15
CA GLN A 121 23.73 -7.98 -22.35
C GLN A 121 24.97 -8.65 -22.96
N LYS A 122 24.97 -8.88 -24.28
CA LYS A 122 26.19 -9.17 -25.01
C LYS A 122 26.96 -7.86 -25.07
N ASN A 123 27.93 -7.73 -24.16
CA ASN A 123 28.99 -6.74 -24.21
C ASN A 123 29.61 -6.76 -25.61
N SER A 124 29.26 -5.77 -26.45
CA SER A 124 30.03 -5.48 -27.64
C SER A 124 31.30 -4.77 -27.18
N THR A 125 32.35 -5.58 -27.09
CA THR A 125 33.76 -5.23 -27.11
C THR A 125 34.02 -3.89 -27.80
N PHE A 126 34.62 -2.96 -27.06
CA PHE A 126 35.33 -1.81 -27.63
C PHE A 126 36.26 -2.32 -28.75
N ARG A 127 36.03 -1.83 -29.96
CA ARG A 127 37.03 -1.70 -31.02
C ARG A 127 37.23 -0.22 -31.27
#